data_AF-A0A316PYI7-F1
#
_entry.id   AF-A0A316PYI7-F1
#
_cell.length_a   1.000
_cell.length_b   1.000
_cell.length_c   1.000
_cell.angle_alpha   90.00
_cell.angle_beta   90.00
_cell.angle_gamma   90.00
#
_symmetry.space_group_name_H-M   'P 1'
#
loop_
_entity.id
_entity.type
_entity.pdbx_description
1 polymer ?
#
loop_
_entity_poly.entity_id
_entity_poly.type
_entity_poly.pdbx_seq_one_letter_code
_entity_poly.pdbx_strand_id
1 'polypeptide(L)'
;VEVSDGVFENIITTLSEEDFTPDDIKYCYNLRWGIETSFRDLKHTIGATNLHSKKTEYVAFELWSRLILYNFCSIIILHVPVKSRNRKHEYQVNFSLAMKICFDFLRGVAPSNAESLISKYILPIRPNRNYARQHRVQKPASFSYRFV
;
A
#
# COMPACT_ATOMS: atom_id res chain seq x y z
N VAL A 1 18.16 15.98 9.66
CA VAL A 1 17.53 15.50 10.92
C VAL A 1 18.15 14.17 11.29
N GLU A 2 18.64 14.01 12.53
CA GLU A 2 19.11 12.72 13.03
C GLU A 2 17.90 11.83 13.38
N VAL A 3 17.82 10.66 12.76
CA VAL A 3 16.65 9.75 12.86
C VAL A 3 16.91 8.58 13.80
N SER A 4 18.17 8.17 13.91
CA SER A 4 18.71 7.24 14.90
C SER A 4 20.20 7.50 15.05
N ASP A 5 20.84 6.99 16.10
CA ASP A 5 22.26 7.20 16.40
C ASP A 5 23.16 7.09 15.15
N GLY A 6 23.72 8.23 14.71
CA GLY A 6 24.62 8.30 13.56
C GLY A 6 23.96 8.19 12.17
N VAL A 7 22.63 8.18 12.09
CA VAL A 7 21.86 8.13 10.83
C VAL A 7 21.13 9.45 10.61
N PHE A 8 21.52 10.14 9.55
CA PHE A 8 20.95 11.43 9.16
C PHE A 8 20.07 11.29 7.92
N GLU A 9 18.93 11.96 7.94
CA GLU A 9 18.08 12.16 6.77
C GLU A 9 17.95 13.64 6.41
N ASN A 10 17.95 13.91 5.10
CA ASN A 10 17.73 15.24 4.55
C ASN A 10 16.25 15.39 4.24
N ILE A 11 15.60 16.32 4.94
CA ILE A 11 14.17 16.62 4.78
C ILE A 11 14.05 18.04 4.27
N ILE A 12 13.37 18.21 3.14
CA ILE A 12 12.98 19.52 2.62
C ILE A 12 11.59 19.82 3.17
N THR A 13 11.47 20.89 3.95
CA THR A 13 10.23 21.29 4.60
C THR A 13 10.04 22.80 4.52
N THR A 14 8.80 23.26 4.54
CA THR A 14 8.44 24.68 4.69
C THR A 14 8.16 25.06 6.15
N LEU A 15 8.24 24.10 7.07
CA LEU A 15 8.05 24.32 8.50
C LEU A 15 9.25 25.08 9.09
N SER A 16 8.97 26.06 9.95
CA SER A 16 9.99 26.87 10.63
C SER A 16 10.82 26.01 11.58
N GLU A 17 12.14 26.21 11.60
CA GLU A 17 13.05 25.56 12.56
C GLU A 17 12.85 26.07 14.00
N GLU A 18 12.28 27.27 14.17
CA GLU A 18 12.03 27.88 15.48
C GLU A 18 10.80 27.27 16.17
N ASP A 19 9.76 26.95 15.37
CA ASP A 19 8.47 26.47 15.88
C ASP A 19 8.36 24.94 15.92
N PHE A 20 9.15 24.23 15.10
CA PHE A 20 9.05 22.78 14.94
C PHE A 20 10.38 22.10 15.24
N THR A 21 10.35 21.23 16.24
CA THR A 21 11.52 20.43 16.59
C THR A 21 11.76 19.33 15.55
N PRO A 22 12.98 18.76 15.49
CA PRO A 22 13.25 17.57 14.68
C PRO A 22 12.29 16.40 14.94
N ASP A 23 11.79 16.24 16.17
CA ASP A 23 10.85 15.18 16.51
C ASP A 23 9.42 15.47 16.02
N ASP A 24 9.01 16.74 15.97
CA ASP A 24 7.75 17.14 15.33
C ASP A 24 7.76 16.83 13.83
N ILE A 25 8.90 17.08 13.17
CA ILE A 25 9.10 16.75 11.75
C ILE A 25 9.00 15.23 11.53
N LYS A 26 9.62 14.42 12.41
CA LYS A 26 9.50 12.95 12.35
C LYS A 26 8.07 12.49 12.55
N TYR A 27 7.35 13.08 13.50
CA TYR A 27 5.95 12.78 13.75
C TYR A 27 5.08 13.09 12.53
N CYS A 28 5.22 14.29 11.95
CA CYS A 28 4.53 14.66 10.71
C CYS A 28 4.85 13.71 9.56
N TYR A 29 6.12 13.31 9.41
CA TYR A 29 6.50 12.35 8.38
C TYR A 29 5.91 10.95 8.63
N ASN A 30 5.79 10.54 9.90
CA ASN A 30 5.15 9.28 10.28
C ASN A 30 3.65 9.28 9.92
N LEU A 31 2.94 10.40 10.10
CA LEU A 31 1.53 10.53 9.71
C LEU A 31 1.32 10.29 8.21
N ARG A 32 2.32 10.63 7.37
CA ARG A 32 2.26 10.42 5.91
C ARG A 32 2.36 8.93 5.50
N TRP A 33 2.89 8.08 6.38
CA TRP A 33 3.22 6.69 6.06
C TRP A 33 2.00 5.86 5.60
N GLY A 34 0.82 6.16 6.13
CA GLY A 34 -0.43 5.50 5.71
C GLY A 34 -0.74 5.74 4.24
N ILE A 35 -0.56 6.97 3.77
CA ILE A 35 -0.78 7.36 2.37
C ILE A 35 0.30 6.71 1.48
N GLU A 36 1.55 6.67 1.92
CA GLU A 36 2.64 6.03 1.18
C GLU A 36 2.42 4.54 0.99
N THR A 37 1.93 3.87 2.04
CA THR A 37 1.56 2.46 1.97
C THR A 37 0.44 2.23 0.97
N SER A 38 -0.59 3.07 1.01
CA SER A 38 -1.71 3.03 0.06
C SER A 38 -1.25 3.22 -1.40
N PHE A 39 -0.35 4.19 -1.65
CA PHE A 39 0.21 4.40 -2.99
C PHE A 39 1.14 3.27 -3.44
N ARG A 40 1.86 2.63 -2.52
CA ARG A 40 2.66 1.43 -2.82
C ARG A 40 1.75 0.32 -3.33
N ASP A 41 0.63 0.09 -2.66
CA ASP A 41 -0.33 -0.93 -3.04
C ASP A 41 -1.03 -0.60 -4.36
N LEU A 42 -1.44 0.65 -4.57
CA LEU A 42 -1.98 1.10 -5.85
C LEU A 42 -0.97 0.88 -7.01
N LYS A 43 0.31 1.24 -6.80
CA LYS A 43 1.34 1.10 -7.83
C LYS A 43 1.69 -0.35 -8.12
N HIS A 44 1.96 -1.14 -7.07
CA HIS A 44 2.60 -2.45 -7.21
C HIS A 44 1.65 -3.63 -7.02
N THR A 45 0.64 -3.50 -6.17
CA THR A 45 -0.34 -4.56 -5.93
C THR A 45 -1.44 -4.53 -6.99
N ILE A 46 -1.98 -3.35 -7.32
CA ILE A 46 -2.96 -3.18 -8.41
C ILE A 46 -2.29 -3.06 -9.78
N GLY A 47 -1.06 -2.56 -9.84
CA GLY A 47 -0.35 -2.35 -11.11
C GLY A 47 -0.69 -1.02 -11.79
N ALA A 48 -0.95 0.06 -11.02
CA ALA A 48 -1.24 1.38 -11.59
C ALA A 48 -0.10 1.98 -12.42
N THR A 49 1.11 1.46 -12.30
CA THR A 49 2.26 1.83 -13.13
C THR A 49 2.27 1.17 -14.51
N ASN A 50 1.49 0.12 -14.73
CA ASN A 50 1.52 -0.70 -15.94
C ASN A 50 0.41 -0.28 -16.92
N LEU A 51 0.58 0.84 -17.61
CA LEU A 51 -0.44 1.43 -18.48
C LEU A 51 -0.39 0.88 -19.91
N HIS A 52 -1.53 0.43 -20.44
CA HIS A 52 -1.62 -0.20 -21.77
C HIS A 52 -1.94 0.84 -22.86
N SER A 53 -2.76 1.81 -22.51
CA SER A 53 -3.20 2.88 -23.40
C SER A 53 -2.06 3.80 -23.82
N LYS A 54 -2.14 4.25 -25.08
CA LYS A 54 -1.23 5.26 -25.64
C LYS A 54 -1.82 6.67 -25.64
N LYS A 55 -3.16 6.78 -25.70
CA LYS A 55 -3.87 8.07 -25.65
C LYS A 55 -4.01 8.54 -24.20
N THR A 56 -3.74 9.82 -23.95
CA THR A 56 -3.80 10.44 -22.62
C THR A 56 -5.14 10.23 -21.93
N GLU A 57 -6.24 10.39 -22.66
CA GLU A 57 -7.60 10.19 -22.13
C GLU A 57 -7.81 8.76 -21.62
N TYR A 58 -7.35 7.76 -22.37
CA TYR A 58 -7.50 6.36 -21.98
C TYR A 58 -6.54 5.96 -20.86
N VAL A 59 -5.36 6.57 -20.81
CA VAL A 59 -4.46 6.46 -19.64
C VAL A 59 -5.15 6.98 -18.38
N ALA A 60 -5.86 8.11 -18.46
CA ALA A 60 -6.63 8.63 -17.33
C ALA A 60 -7.74 7.63 -16.93
N PHE A 61 -8.48 7.06 -17.88
CA PHE A 61 -9.50 6.05 -17.58
C PHE A 61 -8.93 4.78 -16.92
N GLU A 62 -7.77 4.30 -17.37
CA GLU A 62 -7.08 3.18 -16.72
C GLU A 62 -6.72 3.51 -15.27
N LEU A 63 -6.19 4.70 -15.01
CA LEU A 63 -5.82 5.13 -13.66
C LEU A 63 -7.06 5.26 -12.76
N TRP A 64 -8.13 5.88 -13.27
CA TRP A 64 -9.40 5.99 -12.54
C TRP A 64 -10.00 4.63 -12.23
N SER A 65 -10.01 3.71 -13.20
CA SER A 65 -10.53 2.35 -12.99
C SER A 65 -9.76 1.62 -11.88
N ARG A 66 -8.42 1.78 -11.85
CA ARG A 66 -7.57 1.19 -10.80
C ARG A 66 -7.77 1.83 -9.44
N LEU A 67 -8.02 3.13 -9.37
CA LEU A 67 -8.37 3.83 -8.13
C LEU A 67 -9.73 3.38 -7.59
N ILE A 68 -10.74 3.26 -8.46
CA ILE A 68 -12.06 2.75 -8.08
C ILE A 68 -11.93 1.31 -7.56
N LEU A 69 -11.14 0.48 -8.25
CA LEU A 69 -10.87 -0.89 -7.83
C LEU A 69 -10.13 -0.96 -6.50
N TYR A 70 -9.16 -0.07 -6.26
CA TYR A 70 -8.48 0.07 -4.97
C TYR A 70 -9.49 0.36 -3.85
N ASN A 71 -10.35 1.35 -4.07
CA ASN A 71 -11.35 1.76 -3.08
C ASN A 71 -12.35 0.64 -2.81
N PHE A 72 -12.83 -0.03 -3.85
CA PHE A 72 -13.69 -1.21 -3.73
C PHE A 72 -13.04 -2.28 -2.84
N CYS A 73 -11.82 -2.70 -3.17
CA CYS A 73 -11.09 -3.70 -2.37
C CYS A 73 -10.89 -3.24 -0.92
N SER A 74 -10.54 -1.96 -0.73
CA SER A 74 -10.30 -1.40 0.60
C SER A 74 -11.55 -1.41 1.48
N ILE A 75 -12.71 -1.08 0.91
CA ILE A 75 -14.00 -1.14 1.61
C ILE A 75 -14.33 -2.58 2.02
N ILE A 76 -14.20 -3.54 1.10
CA ILE A 76 -14.46 -4.95 1.42
C ILE A 76 -13.52 -5.42 2.55
N ILE A 77 -12.23 -5.12 2.45
CA ILE A 77 -11.24 -5.50 3.46
C ILE A 77 -11.57 -4.89 4.82
N LEU A 78 -12.03 -3.63 4.87
CA LEU A 78 -12.44 -2.95 6.10
C LEU A 78 -13.63 -3.65 6.78
N HIS A 79 -14.56 -4.20 6.01
CA HIS A 79 -15.73 -4.92 6.53
C HIS A 79 -15.43 -6.36 6.95
N VAL A 80 -14.30 -6.94 6.53
CA VAL A 80 -13.95 -8.32 6.89
C VAL A 80 -13.56 -8.40 8.38
N PRO A 81 -14.28 -9.18 9.20
CA PRO A 81 -13.98 -9.29 10.61
C PRO A 81 -12.72 -10.13 10.82
N VAL A 82 -11.67 -9.50 11.36
CA VAL A 82 -10.49 -10.23 11.84
C VAL A 82 -10.72 -10.64 13.28
N LYS A 83 -11.02 -11.92 13.49
CA LYS A 83 -11.25 -12.47 14.84
C LYS A 83 -9.97 -12.35 15.67
N SER A 84 -9.98 -11.46 16.65
CA SER A 84 -8.97 -11.46 17.71
C SER A 84 -9.08 -12.77 18.49
N ARG A 85 -7.94 -13.45 18.65
CA ARG A 85 -7.78 -14.63 19.49
C ARG A 85 -6.65 -14.30 20.47
N ASN A 86 -6.57 -14.99 21.61
CA ASN A 86 -5.43 -14.88 22.54
C ASN A 86 -4.13 -15.31 21.84
N ARG A 87 -3.52 -14.37 21.12
CA ARG A 87 -2.33 -14.52 20.30
C ARG A 87 -1.36 -13.41 20.67
N LYS A 88 -0.07 -13.65 20.42
CA LYS A 88 1.01 -12.70 20.72
C LYS A 88 0.86 -11.34 20.02
N HIS A 89 0.24 -11.30 18.86
CA HIS A 89 0.11 -10.11 18.03
C HIS A 89 -1.34 -9.89 17.62
N GLU A 90 -1.67 -8.63 17.35
CA GLU A 90 -2.84 -8.28 16.54
C GLU A 90 -2.64 -8.74 15.10
N TYR A 91 -3.74 -8.95 14.39
CA TYR A 91 -3.72 -9.43 13.02
C TYR A 91 -4.50 -8.47 12.13
N GLN A 92 -4.02 -8.31 10.90
CA GLN A 92 -4.70 -7.61 9.82
C GLN A 92 -4.92 -8.57 8.66
N VAL A 93 -5.84 -8.23 7.77
CA VAL A 93 -6.03 -8.95 6.51
C VAL A 93 -4.77 -8.84 5.63
N ASN A 94 -4.44 -9.91 4.92
CA ASN A 94 -3.43 -9.85 3.87
C ASN A 94 -3.97 -9.07 2.67
N PHE A 95 -3.61 -7.78 2.59
CA PHE A 95 -4.13 -6.85 1.59
C PHE A 95 -3.93 -7.34 0.14
N SER A 96 -2.72 -7.79 -0.22
CA SER A 96 -2.43 -8.25 -1.59
C SER A 96 -3.26 -9.47 -1.98
N LEU A 97 -3.46 -10.42 -1.06
CA LEU A 97 -4.26 -11.60 -1.34
C LEU A 97 -5.75 -11.28 -1.36
N ALA A 98 -6.20 -10.38 -0.49
CA ALA A 98 -7.59 -9.92 -0.48
C ALA A 98 -7.96 -9.20 -1.78
N MET A 99 -7.07 -8.37 -2.32
CA MET A 99 -7.27 -7.75 -3.63
C MET A 99 -7.44 -8.77 -4.74
N LYS A 100 -6.60 -9.83 -4.76
CA LYS A 100 -6.73 -10.90 -5.74
C LYS A 100 -8.10 -11.59 -5.65
N ILE A 101 -8.58 -11.86 -4.43
CA ILE A 101 -9.90 -12.43 -4.20
C ILE A 101 -11.01 -11.49 -4.70
N CYS A 102 -10.90 -10.18 -4.43
CA CYS A 102 -11.83 -9.18 -4.95
C CYS A 102 -11.83 -9.13 -6.49
N PHE A 103 -10.67 -9.30 -7.14
CA PHE A 103 -10.59 -9.35 -8.60
C PHE A 103 -11.28 -10.59 -9.15
N ASP A 104 -11.02 -11.74 -8.55
CA ASP A 104 -11.65 -13.00 -8.95
C ASP A 104 -13.16 -12.97 -8.69
N PHE A 105 -13.62 -12.26 -7.67
CA PHE A 105 -15.04 -11.99 -7.41
C PHE A 105 -15.67 -11.14 -8.51
N LEU A 106 -15.04 -10.01 -8.88
CA LEU A 106 -15.52 -9.16 -9.98
C LEU A 106 -15.53 -9.87 -11.34
N ARG A 107 -14.66 -10.87 -11.53
CA ARG A 107 -14.62 -11.73 -12.72
C ARG A 107 -15.65 -12.87 -12.69
N GLY A 108 -16.36 -13.07 -11.59
CA GLY A 108 -17.30 -14.19 -11.42
C GLY A 108 -16.63 -15.56 -11.23
N VAL A 109 -15.35 -15.60 -10.85
CA VAL A 109 -14.57 -16.83 -10.64
C VAL A 109 -14.46 -17.18 -9.16
N ALA A 110 -14.55 -16.19 -8.26
CA ALA A 110 -14.49 -16.43 -6.82
C ALA A 110 -15.85 -16.96 -6.28
N PRO A 111 -15.83 -17.67 -5.14
CA PRO A 111 -17.05 -18.04 -4.41
C PRO A 111 -17.87 -16.80 -4.05
N SER A 112 -19.19 -16.95 -3.96
CA SER A 112 -20.13 -15.87 -3.60
C SER A 112 -19.78 -15.17 -2.28
N ASN A 113 -19.10 -15.85 -1.36
CA ASN A 113 -18.69 -15.32 -0.06
C ASN A 113 -17.19 -14.94 -0.03
N ALA A 114 -16.84 -13.88 -0.77
CA ALA A 114 -15.47 -13.35 -0.85
C ALA A 114 -14.92 -12.96 0.53
N GLU A 115 -15.72 -12.30 1.36
CA GLU A 115 -15.31 -11.85 2.71
C GLU A 115 -14.86 -12.99 3.62
N SER A 116 -15.60 -14.12 3.60
CA SER A 116 -15.23 -15.29 4.39
C SER A 116 -13.92 -15.90 3.90
N LEU A 117 -13.63 -15.85 2.60
CA LEU A 117 -12.35 -16.31 2.05
C LEU A 117 -11.22 -15.37 2.46
N ILE A 118 -11.43 -14.06 2.39
CA ILE A 118 -10.47 -13.04 2.81
C ILE A 118 -10.11 -13.19 4.30
N SER A 119 -11.10 -13.46 5.16
CA SER A 119 -10.90 -13.62 6.61
C SER A 119 -9.91 -14.74 6.99
N LYS A 120 -9.68 -15.71 6.10
CA LYS A 120 -8.73 -16.81 6.31
C LYS A 120 -7.28 -16.36 6.13
N TYR A 121 -7.05 -15.28 5.39
CA TYR A 121 -5.73 -14.79 5.03
C TYR A 121 -5.37 -13.56 5.84
N ILE A 122 -4.70 -13.78 6.96
CA ILE A 122 -4.33 -12.74 7.92
C ILE A 122 -2.82 -12.72 8.18
N LEU A 123 -2.29 -11.54 8.49
CA LEU A 123 -0.88 -11.29 8.79
C LEU A 123 -0.76 -10.65 10.18
N PRO A 124 0.27 -11.00 10.97
CA PRO A 124 0.50 -10.37 12.25
C PRO A 124 1.00 -8.93 12.07
N ILE A 125 0.41 -7.99 12.80
CA ILE A 125 0.90 -6.62 12.94
C ILE A 125 2.08 -6.64 13.91
N ARG A 126 3.25 -6.18 13.45
CA ARG A 126 4.47 -6.10 14.25
C ARG A 126 4.85 -4.63 14.41
N PRO A 127 4.48 -3.99 15.55
CA PRO A 127 4.85 -2.60 15.79
C PRO A 127 6.37 -2.48 15.88
N ASN A 128 6.89 -1.29 15.56
CA ASN A 128 8.32 -0.94 15.65
C ASN A 128 9.26 -1.78 14.77
N ARG A 129 8.76 -2.30 13.65
CA ARG A 129 9.59 -3.05 12.70
C ARG A 129 10.37 -2.11 11.79
N ASN A 130 11.65 -1.91 12.11
CA ASN A 130 12.59 -1.20 11.24
C ASN A 130 13.38 -2.21 10.40
N TYR A 131 13.55 -1.89 9.11
CA TYR A 131 14.45 -2.62 8.23
C TYR A 131 15.53 -1.67 7.75
N ALA A 132 16.77 -2.15 7.68
CA ALA A 132 17.85 -1.40 7.05
C ALA A 132 17.46 -1.05 5.60
N ARG A 133 17.61 0.22 5.22
CA ARG A 133 17.36 0.69 3.85
C ARG A 133 18.36 0.01 2.92
N GLN A 134 17.87 -0.89 2.08
CA GLN A 134 18.68 -1.56 1.07
C GLN A 134 18.72 -0.69 -0.19
N HIS A 135 19.83 -0.01 -0.44
CA HIS A 135 20.04 0.71 -1.70
C HIS A 135 20.21 -0.31 -2.82
N ARG A 136 19.14 -0.55 -3.57
CA ARG A 136 19.16 -1.43 -4.74
C ARG A 136 19.23 -0.59 -6.01
N VAL A 137 20.10 -0.97 -6.92
CA VAL A 137 20.13 -0.41 -8.28
C VAL A 137 18.79 -0.73 -8.94
N GLN A 138 18.04 0.30 -9.33
CA GLN A 138 16.81 0.12 -10.09
C GLN A 138 17.16 -0.18 -11.54
N LYS A 139 16.67 -1.31 -12.05
CA LYS A 139 16.76 -1.63 -13.47
C LYS A 139 15.78 -0.76 -14.26
N PRO A 140 16.09 -0.39 -15.51
CA PRO A 140 15.14 0.31 -16.36
C PRO A 140 13.86 -0.50 -16.50
N ALA A 141 12.70 0.18 -16.41
CA ALA A 141 11.41 -0.48 -16.53
C ALA A 141 11.24 -1.06 -17.94
N SER A 142 10.93 -2.36 -18.03
CA SER A 142 10.54 -2.97 -19.29
C SER A 142 9.07 -2.66 -19.61
N PHE A 143 8.77 -2.40 -20.87
CA PHE A 143 7.40 -2.25 -21.39
C PHE A 143 6.74 -3.59 -21.76
N SER A 144 7.34 -4.73 -21.40
CA SER A 144 6.81 -6.07 -21.69
C SER A 144 5.37 -6.28 -21.20
N TYR A 145 4.97 -5.58 -20.13
CA TYR A 145 3.61 -5.65 -19.60
C TYR A 145 2.53 -5.17 -20.58
N ARG A 146 2.89 -4.46 -21.66
CA ARG A 146 1.93 -4.01 -22.68
C ARG A 146 1.54 -5.10 -23.68
N PHE A 147 2.23 -6.24 -23.68
CA PHE A 147 2.01 -7.36 -24.59
C PHE A 147 1.29 -8.54 -23.94
N VAL A 148 0.99 -8.44 -22.64
CA VAL A 148 0.23 -9.42 -21.84
C VAL A 148 -1.13 -8.81 -21.52
#